data_AF-A0A3D4E687-F1
#
_entry.id   AF-A0A3D4E687-F1
#
_cell.length_a   1.000
_cell.length_b   1.000
_cell.length_c   1.000
_cell.angle_alpha   90.00
_cell.angle_beta   90.00
_cell.angle_gamma   90.00
#
_symmetry.space_group_name_H-M   'P 1'
#
loop_
_entity.id
_entity.type
_entity.pdbx_description
1 polymer ?
#
loop_
_entity_poly.entity_id
_entity_poly.type
_entity_poly.pdbx_seq_one_letter_code
_entity_poly.pdbx_strand_id
1 'polypeptide(L)' 'MAVYTHITEDELRAFMADYDLGDLQSFEGIAQGVSNTNYHVFTDKGR' A
#
# COMPACT_ATOMS: atom_id res chain seq x y z
N MET A 1 -10.09 -18.38 -2.25
CA MET A 1 -10.76 -17.11 -1.93
C MET A 1 -9.67 -16.04 -1.88
N ALA A 2 -9.76 -15.01 -2.71
CA ALA A 2 -8.89 -13.84 -2.60
C ALA A 2 -9.50 -12.93 -1.54
N VAL A 3 -8.79 -12.67 -0.44
CA VAL A 3 -9.21 -11.68 0.53
C VAL A 3 -8.77 -10.32 -0.01
N TYR A 4 -9.73 -9.57 -0.55
CA TYR A 4 -9.49 -8.21 -1.03
C TYR A 4 -9.71 -7.26 0.13
N THR A 5 -8.64 -6.99 0.89
CA THR A 5 -8.70 -6.05 2.01
C THR A 5 -8.52 -4.66 1.43
N HIS A 6 -9.59 -3.88 1.39
CA HIS A 6 -9.50 -2.48 1.02
C HIS A 6 -8.81 -1.72 2.15
N ILE A 7 -7.57 -1.28 1.93
CA ILE A 7 -6.85 -0.40 2.84
C ILE A 7 -7.10 1.04 2.39
N THR A 8 -7.38 1.93 3.34
CA THR A 8 -7.51 3.36 3.07
C THR A 8 -6.13 4.05 3.08
N GLU A 9 -6.05 5.24 2.51
CA GLU A 9 -4.78 6.01 2.49
C GLU A 9 -4.28 6.30 3.91
N ASP A 10 -5.18 6.67 4.83
CA ASP A 10 -4.82 6.96 6.23
C ASP A 10 -4.29 5.72 6.95
N GLU A 11 -4.90 4.56 6.73
CA GLU A 11 -4.43 3.29 7.30
C GLU A 11 -3.06 2.89 6.74
N LEU A 12 -2.86 3.04 5.41
CA LEU A 12 -1.59 2.77 4.78
C LEU A 12 -0.51 3.73 5.28
N ARG A 13 -0.83 5.02 5.42
CA ARG A 13 0.07 6.05 5.95
C ARG A 13 0.45 5.74 7.40
N ALA A 14 -0.50 5.37 8.24
CA ALA A 14 -0.24 4.99 9.63
C ALA A 14 0.61 3.71 9.71
N PHE A 15 0.32 2.71 8.87
CA PHE A 15 1.12 1.49 8.79
C PHE A 15 2.56 1.76 8.33
N MET A 16 2.71 2.64 7.33
CA MET A 16 4.02 3.03 6.80
C MET A 16 4.80 3.96 7.73
N ALA A 17 4.14 4.67 8.64
CA ALA A 17 4.80 5.55 9.61
C ALA A 17 5.78 4.79 10.53
N ASP A 18 5.54 3.50 10.77
CA ASP A 18 6.46 2.63 11.51
C ASP A 18 7.69 2.20 10.68
N TYR A 19 7.70 2.50 9.38
CA TYR A 19 8.80 2.20 8.47
C TYR A 19 9.45 3.51 7.99
N ASP A 20 10.77 3.55 7.86
CA ASP A 20 11.49 4.74 7.36
C ASP A 20 11.38 4.89 5.81
N LEU A 21 10.20 4.60 5.26
CA LEU A 21 9.89 4.65 3.83
C LEU A 21 9.49 6.06 3.38
N GLY A 22 9.22 6.97 4.31
CA GLY A 22 8.86 8.35 4.01
C GLY A 22 7.37 8.56 3.73
N ASP A 23 7.02 9.72 3.16
CA ASP A 23 5.61 10.14 3.02
C ASP A 23 4.93 9.46 1.82
N LEU A 24 3.78 8.83 2.09
CA LEU A 24 2.91 8.25 1.07
C LEU A 24 2.37 9.34 0.13
N GLN A 25 2.71 9.26 -1.16
CA GLN A 25 2.19 10.16 -2.20
C GLN A 25 1.05 9.54 -2.99
N SER A 26 1.18 8.27 -3.36
CA SER A 26 0.14 7.53 -4.08
C SER A 26 0.33 6.04 -3.92
N PHE A 27 -0.74 5.27 -4.12
CA PHE A 27 -0.68 3.82 -4.16
C PHE A 27 -1.65 3.26 -5.20
N GLU A 28 -1.27 2.17 -5.84
CA GLU A 28 -2.04 1.53 -6.91
C GLU A 28 -2.24 0.05 -6.60
N GLY A 29 -3.48 -0.42 -6.61
CA GLY A 29 -3.82 -1.82 -6.37
C GLY A 29 -3.45 -2.72 -7.55
N ILE A 30 -2.74 -3.81 -7.29
CA ILE A 30 -2.38 -4.82 -8.29
C ILE A 30 -3.50 -5.87 -8.36
N ALA A 31 -4.27 -5.84 -9.45
CA ALA A 31 -5.41 -6.74 -9.67
C ALA A 31 -5.02 -8.20 -9.98
N GLN A 32 -3.73 -8.52 -10.05
CA GLN A 32 -3.22 -9.81 -10.52
C GLN A 32 -3.00 -10.87 -9.40
N GLY A 33 -3.42 -10.58 -8.16
CA GLY A 33 -3.25 -11.46 -7.00
C GLY A 33 -4.44 -12.39 -6.76
N VAL A 34 -4.27 -13.70 -6.96
CA VAL A 34 -5.33 -14.71 -6.70
C VAL A 34 -5.56 -14.94 -5.19
N SER A 35 -4.62 -14.50 -4.34
CA SER A 35 -4.64 -14.75 -2.89
C SER A 35 -4.27 -13.55 -2.02
N ASN A 36 -3.55 -12.54 -2.55
CA ASN A 36 -3.09 -11.37 -1.79
C ASN A 36 -3.48 -10.07 -2.48
N THR A 37 -3.88 -9.10 -1.67
CA THR A 37 -4.03 -7.71 -2.11
C THR A 37 -2.63 -7.09 -2.09
N ASN A 38 -2.06 -6.82 -3.26
CA ASN A 38 -0.78 -6.14 -3.36
C ASN A 38 -1.01 -4.71 -3.84
N TYR A 39 -0.23 -3.78 -3.33
CA TYR A 39 -0.26 -2.38 -3.73
C TYR A 39 1.14 -1.95 -4.16
N HIS A 40 1.25 -1.23 -5.27
CA HIS A 40 2.40 -0.38 -5.53
C HIS A 40 2.26 0.87 -4.69
N VAL A 41 3.33 1.28 -4.04
CA VAL A 41 3.32 2.45 -3.16
C VAL A 41 4.42 3.39 -3.60
N PHE A 42 4.08 4.66 -3.77
CA PHE A 42 5.01 5.72 -4.14
C PHE A 42 5.22 6.61 -2.92
N THR A 43 6.48 6.74 -2.53
CA THR A 43 6.91 7.53 -1.38
C THR A 43 7.88 8.62 -1.82
N ASP A 44 8.05 9.65 -0.99
CA ASP A 44 9.03 10.72 -1.23
C ASP A 44 10.48 10.18 -1.31
N LYS A 45 10.79 9.09 -0.60
CA LYS A 45 12.10 8.44 -0.60
C LYS A 45 12.30 7.44 -1.75
N GLY A 46 11.25 7.03 -2.47
CA GLY A 46 11.36 6.09 -3.59
C GLY A 46 10.08 5.36 -4.02
N ARG A 47 10.24 4.35 -4.89
CA ARG A 47 9.20 3.43 -5.35
C ARG A 47 9.54 1.98 -5.00
#